data_AF-A0A7C3JKC2-F1
#
_entry.id   AF-A0A7C3JKC2-F1
#
_cell.length_a   1.000
_cell.length_b   1.000
_cell.length_c   1.000
_cell.angle_alpha   90.00
_cell.angle_beta   90.00
_cell.angle_gamma   90.00
#
_symmetry.space_group_name_H-M   'P 1'
#
loop_
_entity.id
_entity.type
_entity.pdbx_description
1 polymer ?
#
loop_
_entity_poly.entity_id
_entity_poly.type
_entity_poly.pdbx_seq_one_letter_code
_entity_poly.pdbx_strand_id
1 'polypeptide(L)'
;MLDDFERQRVVQDALTNADQLLRSGDFDGSLKAFEGVTEMAGEQAPADRAWYMMGIVYLHPHNPRKDRQNALGSFQRVVSRFPDSSWSEPARVWIALVNEAEAASRDLEKATELIEAARQESERNRQALERSQQEAEKSRQELERTRQIIEKSRQVDIEIEEKRRVRGR
;
A
#
# COMPACT_ATOMS: atom_id res chain seq x y z
N MET A 1 34.47 45.75 -1.39
CA MET A 1 33.10 45.84 -1.94
C MET A 1 32.92 45.09 -3.27
N LEU A 2 33.99 44.67 -3.96
CA LEU A 2 33.91 43.86 -5.20
C LEU A 2 33.64 42.35 -4.96
N ASP A 3 34.06 41.80 -3.81
CA ASP A 3 33.96 40.36 -3.47
C ASP A 3 32.49 39.88 -3.34
N ASP A 4 31.60 40.71 -2.80
CA ASP A 4 30.22 40.31 -2.51
C ASP A 4 29.36 40.17 -3.79
N PHE A 5 29.58 41.07 -4.76
CA PHE A 5 28.90 41.01 -6.05
C PHE A 5 29.35 39.80 -6.88
N GLU A 6 30.65 39.49 -6.85
CA GLU A 6 31.18 38.30 -7.52
C GLU A 6 30.63 37.01 -6.89
N ARG A 7 30.59 36.92 -5.55
CA ARG A 7 29.96 35.79 -4.84
C ARG A 7 28.49 35.63 -5.21
N GLN A 8 27.73 36.72 -5.21
CA GLN A 8 26.31 36.66 -5.56
C GLN A 8 26.11 36.18 -7.01
N ARG A 9 26.96 36.62 -7.95
CA ARG A 9 26.93 36.14 -9.34
C ARG A 9 27.21 34.64 -9.43
N VAL A 10 28.26 34.16 -8.76
CA VAL A 10 28.64 32.74 -8.74
C VAL A 10 27.50 31.86 -8.20
N VAL A 11 26.85 32.30 -7.13
CA VAL A 11 25.71 31.58 -6.54
C VAL A 11 24.51 31.52 -7.50
N GLN A 12 24.22 32.62 -8.21
CA GLN A 12 23.14 32.65 -9.21
C GLN A 12 23.44 31.79 -10.44
N ASP A 13 24.70 31.80 -10.91
CA ASP A 13 25.15 30.95 -12.01
C ASP A 13 25.03 29.46 -11.63
N ALA A 14 25.42 29.11 -10.40
CA ALA A 14 25.29 27.74 -9.88
C ALA A 14 23.83 27.28 -9.78
N LEU A 15 22.92 28.15 -9.33
CA LEU A 15 21.48 27.87 -9.34
C LEU A 15 20.92 27.62 -10.73
N THR A 16 21.30 28.47 -11.69
CA THR A 16 20.85 28.35 -13.07
C THR A 16 21.32 27.03 -13.68
N ASN A 17 22.58 26.65 -13.42
CA ASN A 17 23.12 25.36 -13.83
C ASN A 17 22.38 24.19 -13.16
N ALA A 18 22.09 24.26 -11.86
CA ALA A 18 21.34 23.23 -11.15
C ALA A 18 19.94 23.00 -11.77
N ASP A 19 19.24 24.09 -12.12
CA ASP A 19 17.94 24.03 -12.80
C ASP A 19 18.04 23.42 -14.21
N GLN A 20 19.11 23.72 -14.95
CA GLN A 20 19.35 23.13 -16.27
C GLN A 20 19.62 21.62 -16.20
N LEU A 21 20.44 21.20 -15.24
CA LEU A 21 20.73 19.78 -14.99
C LEU A 21 19.47 19.01 -14.59
N LEU A 22 18.60 19.63 -13.77
CA LEU A 22 17.32 19.02 -13.43
C LEU A 22 16.43 18.85 -14.67
N ARG A 23 16.36 19.87 -15.52
CA ARG A 23 15.58 19.82 -16.77
C ARG A 23 16.11 18.81 -17.78
N SER A 24 17.41 18.56 -17.81
CA SER A 24 18.02 17.54 -18.67
C SER A 24 17.89 16.12 -18.09
N GLY A 25 17.37 15.98 -16.86
CA GLY A 25 17.22 14.70 -16.18
C GLY A 25 18.48 14.23 -15.45
N ASP A 26 19.52 15.07 -15.36
CA ASP A 26 20.69 14.81 -14.53
C ASP A 26 20.39 15.15 -13.06
N PHE A 27 19.69 14.24 -12.39
CA PHE A 27 19.27 14.40 -11.00
C PHE A 27 20.47 14.45 -10.03
N ASP A 28 21.49 13.62 -10.24
CA ASP A 28 22.68 13.62 -9.38
C ASP A 28 23.51 14.89 -9.60
N GLY A 29 23.66 15.35 -10.85
CA GLY A 29 24.33 16.61 -11.17
C GLY A 29 23.59 17.81 -10.58
N SER A 30 22.27 17.86 -10.72
CA SER A 30 21.46 18.95 -10.15
C SER A 30 21.50 18.97 -8.62
N LEU A 31 21.44 17.82 -7.95
CA LEU A 31 21.59 17.75 -6.49
C LEU A 31 22.94 18.32 -6.04
N LYS A 32 24.05 17.91 -6.66
CA LYS A 32 25.39 18.44 -6.35
C LYS A 32 25.47 19.96 -6.55
N ALA A 33 24.85 20.46 -7.61
CA ALA A 33 24.84 21.90 -7.90
C ALA A 33 24.01 22.68 -6.87
N PHE A 34 22.84 22.17 -6.46
CA PHE A 34 22.05 22.77 -5.38
C PHE A 34 22.75 22.70 -4.02
N GLU A 35 23.44 21.59 -3.71
CA GLU A 35 24.27 21.48 -2.50
C GLU A 35 25.34 22.58 -2.47
N GLY A 36 26.07 22.77 -3.59
CA GLY A 36 27.06 23.83 -3.72
C GLY A 36 26.48 25.23 -3.51
N VAL A 37 25.26 25.50 -4.01
CA VAL A 37 24.55 26.76 -3.74
C VAL A 37 24.35 26.97 -2.24
N THR A 38 23.97 25.92 -1.51
CA THR A 38 23.67 26.01 -0.08
C THR A 38 24.93 26.16 0.76
N GLU A 39 26.04 25.56 0.33
CA GLU A 39 27.35 25.74 0.96
C GLU A 39 27.86 27.17 0.78
N MET A 40 27.69 27.77 -0.41
CA MET A 40 28.15 29.12 -0.70
C MET A 40 27.27 30.20 -0.05
N ALA A 41 25.94 30.03 -0.09
CA ALA A 41 25.00 31.03 0.42
C ALA A 41 24.72 30.88 1.94
N GLY A 42 25.02 29.72 2.54
CA GLY A 42 24.77 29.48 3.97
C GLY A 42 23.29 29.59 4.33
N GLU A 43 22.98 30.32 5.41
CA GLU A 43 21.60 30.57 5.86
C GLU A 43 20.99 31.82 5.21
N GLN A 44 21.40 32.18 4.00
CA GLN A 44 20.86 33.31 3.26
C GLN A 44 20.25 32.87 1.94
N ALA A 45 19.31 33.67 1.44
CA ALA A 45 18.82 33.48 0.09
C ALA A 45 20.01 33.51 -0.90
N PRO A 46 20.07 32.58 -1.85
CA PRO A 46 18.99 31.69 -2.29
C PRO A 46 19.12 30.22 -1.82
N ALA A 47 19.75 29.95 -0.68
CA ALA A 47 19.87 28.59 -0.13
C ALA A 47 18.51 27.96 0.22
N ASP A 48 17.54 28.78 0.62
CA ASP A 48 16.14 28.39 0.84
C ASP A 48 15.54 27.73 -0.42
N ARG A 49 15.70 28.36 -1.58
CA ARG A 49 15.27 27.82 -2.87
C ARG A 49 16.02 26.53 -3.18
N ALA A 50 17.33 26.50 -2.97
CA ALA A 50 18.12 25.31 -3.28
C ALA A 50 17.71 24.10 -2.44
N TRP A 51 17.50 24.26 -1.12
CA TRP A 51 16.95 23.20 -0.27
C TRP A 51 15.55 22.78 -0.68
N TYR A 52 14.67 23.71 -1.03
CA TYR A 52 13.37 23.36 -1.59
C TYR A 52 13.50 22.52 -2.87
N MET A 53 14.34 22.95 -3.80
CA MET A 53 14.53 22.25 -5.08
C MET A 53 15.17 20.88 -4.91
N MET A 54 16.11 20.70 -3.99
CA MET A 54 16.64 19.37 -3.63
C MET A 54 15.51 18.43 -3.20
N GLY A 55 14.57 18.94 -2.38
CA GLY A 55 13.37 18.19 -2.01
C GLY A 55 12.55 17.73 -3.22
N ILE A 56 12.36 18.61 -4.20
CA ILE A 56 11.69 18.28 -5.46
C ILE A 56 12.47 17.23 -6.26
N VAL A 57 13.79 17.35 -6.37
CA VAL A 57 14.62 16.37 -7.09
C VAL A 57 14.52 14.98 -6.45
N TYR A 58 14.56 14.91 -5.12
CA TYR A 58 14.40 13.65 -4.39
C TYR A 58 13.00 13.03 -4.52
N LEU A 59 11.97 13.80 -4.82
CA LEU A 59 10.61 13.27 -5.09
C LEU A 59 10.34 12.99 -6.57
N HIS A 60 11.24 13.37 -7.47
CA HIS A 60 10.97 13.29 -8.90
C HIS A 60 10.73 11.82 -9.34
N PRO A 61 9.61 11.49 -10.01
CA PRO A 61 9.25 10.10 -10.33
C PRO A 61 10.31 9.35 -11.13
N HIS A 62 10.95 10.07 -12.06
CA HIS A 62 11.99 9.54 -12.95
C HIS A 62 13.40 9.56 -12.33
N ASN A 63 13.58 10.11 -11.13
CA ASN A 63 14.85 10.01 -10.44
C ASN A 63 15.03 8.56 -9.92
N PRO A 64 16.04 7.80 -10.41
CA PRO A 64 16.29 6.44 -9.95
C PRO A 64 16.68 6.38 -8.47
N ARG A 65 17.24 7.48 -7.95
CA ARG A 65 17.67 7.66 -6.56
C ARG A 65 16.70 8.51 -5.75
N LYS A 66 15.43 8.59 -6.19
CA LYS A 66 14.38 9.27 -5.42
C LYS A 66 14.33 8.72 -4.00
N ASP A 67 14.27 9.61 -3.03
CA ASP A 67 14.36 9.28 -1.62
C ASP A 67 13.47 10.23 -0.82
N ARG A 68 12.37 9.68 -0.30
CA ARG A 68 11.38 10.47 0.45
C ARG A 68 11.96 11.06 1.74
N GLN A 69 12.87 10.35 2.40
CA GLN A 69 13.46 10.81 3.65
C GLN A 69 14.38 12.01 3.39
N ASN A 70 15.20 11.95 2.34
CA ASN A 70 16.03 13.09 1.94
C ASN A 70 15.19 14.27 1.45
N ALA A 71 14.07 14.01 0.78
CA ALA A 71 13.14 15.06 0.39
C ALA A 71 12.54 15.78 1.60
N LEU A 72 11.98 15.03 2.55
CA LEU A 72 11.43 15.56 3.80
C LEU A 72 12.49 16.33 4.59
N GLY A 73 13.69 15.76 4.71
CA GLY A 73 14.82 16.40 5.37
C GLY A 73 15.16 17.75 4.75
N SER A 74 15.14 17.87 3.42
CA SER A 74 15.36 19.11 2.68
C SER A 74 14.25 20.15 2.91
N PHE A 75 12.97 19.75 2.88
CA PHE A 75 11.85 20.65 3.14
C PHE A 75 11.79 21.14 4.60
N GLN A 76 12.02 20.26 5.57
CA GLN A 76 12.05 20.62 7.00
C GLN A 76 13.12 21.67 7.30
N ARG A 77 14.22 21.55 6.58
CA ARG A 77 15.36 22.46 6.58
C ARG A 77 14.97 23.86 6.08
N VAL A 78 14.20 23.97 4.98
CA VAL A 78 13.61 25.25 4.54
C VAL A 78 12.74 25.85 5.64
N VAL A 79 11.80 25.07 6.15
CA VAL A 79 10.82 25.50 7.17
C VAL A 79 11.49 25.97 8.48
N SER A 80 12.58 25.31 8.88
CA SER A 80 13.26 25.61 10.14
C SER A 80 14.27 26.74 10.04
N ARG A 81 15.02 26.83 8.94
CA ARG A 81 16.08 27.85 8.77
C ARG A 81 15.58 29.12 8.09
N PHE A 82 14.50 29.05 7.32
CA PHE A 82 13.97 30.16 6.53
C PHE A 82 12.46 30.35 6.73
N PRO A 83 11.95 30.50 7.96
CA PRO A 83 10.51 30.50 8.24
C PRO A 83 9.73 31.56 7.44
N ASP A 84 10.34 32.71 7.13
CA ASP A 84 9.72 33.81 6.39
C ASP A 84 9.97 33.76 4.86
N SER A 85 10.66 32.72 4.36
CA SER A 85 10.89 32.54 2.92
C SER A 85 9.60 32.20 2.18
N SER A 86 9.49 32.65 0.93
CA SER A 86 8.41 32.25 0.02
C SER A 86 8.38 30.74 -0.27
N TRP A 87 9.47 30.01 0.04
CA TRP A 87 9.56 28.56 -0.10
C TRP A 87 9.08 27.79 1.13
N SER A 88 8.87 28.45 2.28
CA SER A 88 8.50 27.78 3.53
C SER A 88 7.10 27.18 3.52
N GLU A 89 6.09 27.94 3.10
CA GLU A 89 4.73 27.40 2.98
C GLU A 89 4.63 26.26 1.95
N PRO A 90 5.17 26.38 0.73
CA PRO A 90 5.27 25.26 -0.20
C PRO A 90 5.98 24.03 0.39
N ALA A 91 7.07 24.23 1.14
CA ALA A 91 7.78 23.13 1.80
C ALA A 91 6.91 22.43 2.87
N ARG A 92 6.13 23.17 3.68
CA ARG A 92 5.17 22.58 4.63
C ARG A 92 4.12 21.73 3.93
N VAL A 93 3.59 22.22 2.80
CA VAL A 93 2.61 21.48 2.00
C VAL A 93 3.21 20.17 1.49
N TRP A 94 4.44 20.19 0.96
CA TRP A 94 5.12 18.96 0.52
C TRP A 94 5.36 17.98 1.66
N ILE A 95 5.76 18.46 2.84
CA ILE A 95 5.94 17.61 4.02
C ILE A 95 4.63 16.91 4.37
N ALA A 96 3.52 17.64 4.43
CA ALA A 96 2.20 17.08 4.72
C ALA A 96 1.79 16.03 3.67
N LEU A 97 1.90 16.38 2.38
CA LEU A 97 1.51 15.51 1.28
C LEU A 97 2.33 14.21 1.23
N VAL A 98 3.64 14.29 1.44
CA VAL A 98 4.51 13.09 1.45
C VAL A 98 4.15 12.18 2.61
N ASN A 99 3.92 12.73 3.81
CA ASN A 99 3.54 11.95 4.98
C ASN A 99 2.16 11.31 4.82
N GLU A 100 1.19 12.03 4.27
CA GLU A 100 -0.16 11.52 4.01
C GLU A 100 -0.14 10.41 2.96
N ALA A 101 0.60 10.59 1.87
CA ALA A 101 0.77 9.56 0.85
C ALA A 101 1.42 8.29 1.40
N GLU A 102 2.39 8.43 2.31
CA GLU A 102 3.00 7.28 2.98
C GLU A 102 2.01 6.57 3.91
N ALA A 103 1.24 7.30 4.72
CA ALA A 103 0.20 6.73 5.56
C ALA A 103 -0.84 5.96 4.74
N ALA A 104 -1.35 6.58 3.67
CA ALA A 104 -2.29 5.94 2.76
C ALA A 104 -1.73 4.67 2.10
N SER A 105 -0.43 4.67 1.76
CA SER A 105 0.23 3.50 1.17
C SER A 105 0.31 2.34 2.17
N ARG A 106 0.63 2.62 3.43
CA ARG A 106 0.66 1.60 4.50
C ARG A 106 -0.72 1.04 4.79
N ASP A 107 -1.76 1.89 4.77
CA ASP A 107 -3.13 1.44 5.00
C ASP A 107 -3.63 0.57 3.83
N LEU A 108 -3.26 0.90 2.59
CA LEU A 108 -3.55 0.09 1.41
C LEU A 108 -2.86 -1.29 1.46
N GLU A 109 -1.61 -1.33 1.92
CA GLU A 109 -0.87 -2.59 2.11
C GLU A 109 -1.58 -3.50 3.12
N LYS A 110 -1.91 -2.98 4.31
CA LYS A 110 -2.67 -3.71 5.34
C LYS A 110 -4.04 -4.17 4.83
N ALA A 111 -4.75 -3.33 4.10
CA ALA A 111 -6.05 -3.70 3.53
C ALA A 111 -5.90 -4.86 2.53
N THR A 112 -4.84 -4.85 1.72
CA THR A 112 -4.54 -5.94 0.77
C THR A 112 -4.25 -7.25 1.49
N GLU A 113 -3.47 -7.22 2.57
CA GLU A 113 -3.20 -8.39 3.42
C GLU A 113 -4.48 -8.96 4.04
N LEU A 114 -5.35 -8.10 4.57
CA LEU A 114 -6.63 -8.50 5.16
C LEU A 114 -7.57 -9.13 4.12
N ILE A 115 -7.63 -8.57 2.91
CA ILE A 115 -8.43 -9.12 1.81
C ILE A 115 -7.92 -10.51 1.43
N GLU A 116 -6.61 -10.70 1.35
CA GLU A 116 -6.02 -12.00 0.99
C GLU A 116 -6.28 -13.04 2.09
N ALA A 117 -6.13 -12.68 3.36
CA ALA A 117 -6.47 -13.55 4.48
C ALA A 117 -7.97 -13.95 4.47
N ALA A 118 -8.85 -12.98 4.25
CA ALA A 118 -10.29 -13.22 4.16
C ALA A 118 -10.66 -14.14 2.97
N ARG A 119 -9.98 -13.99 1.83
CA ARG A 119 -10.15 -14.88 0.66
C ARG A 119 -9.74 -16.31 0.97
N GLN A 120 -8.58 -16.51 1.61
CA GLN A 120 -8.11 -17.83 2.01
C GLN A 120 -9.05 -18.50 2.99
N GLU A 121 -9.59 -17.74 3.94
CA GLU A 121 -10.55 -18.27 4.91
C GLU A 121 -11.90 -18.61 4.26
N SER A 122 -12.38 -17.77 3.34
CA SER A 122 -13.58 -18.07 2.54
C SER A 122 -13.40 -19.35 1.72
N GLU A 123 -12.23 -19.56 1.13
CA GLU A 123 -11.91 -20.78 0.37
C GLU A 123 -11.92 -22.03 1.27
N ARG A 124 -11.33 -21.95 2.47
CA ARG A 124 -11.35 -23.05 3.44
C ARG A 124 -12.77 -23.38 3.87
N ASN A 125 -13.57 -22.36 4.16
CA ASN A 125 -14.97 -22.52 4.55
C ASN A 125 -15.78 -23.15 3.42
N ARG A 126 -15.53 -22.76 2.16
CA ARG A 126 -16.16 -23.38 0.99
C ARG A 126 -15.82 -24.87 0.90
N GLN A 127 -14.55 -25.24 1.02
CA GLN A 127 -14.13 -26.64 0.98
C GLN A 127 -14.71 -27.47 2.13
N ALA A 128 -14.78 -26.90 3.34
CA ALA A 128 -15.40 -27.55 4.48
C ALA A 128 -16.90 -27.75 4.26
N LEU A 129 -17.59 -26.75 3.72
CA LEU A 129 -19.01 -26.84 3.37
C LEU A 129 -19.27 -27.92 2.32
N GLU A 130 -18.46 -28.00 1.27
CA GLU A 130 -18.57 -29.05 0.24
C GLU A 130 -18.42 -30.46 0.84
N ARG A 131 -17.45 -30.65 1.74
CA ARG A 131 -17.27 -31.94 2.44
C ARG A 131 -18.49 -32.30 3.29
N SER A 132 -18.99 -31.33 4.06
CA SER A 132 -20.19 -31.53 4.89
C SER A 132 -21.43 -31.86 4.05
N GLN A 133 -21.59 -31.21 2.89
CA GLN A 133 -22.69 -31.53 1.96
C GLN A 133 -22.58 -32.95 1.39
N GLN A 134 -21.37 -33.40 1.03
CA GLN A 134 -21.16 -34.77 0.56
C GLN A 134 -21.46 -35.81 1.64
N GLU A 135 -21.07 -35.55 2.89
CA GLU A 135 -21.38 -36.42 4.03
C GLU A 135 -22.88 -36.46 4.30
N ALA A 136 -23.55 -35.31 4.30
CA ALA A 136 -25.00 -35.22 4.48
C ALA A 136 -25.76 -35.98 3.38
N GLU A 137 -25.29 -35.90 2.13
CA GLU A 137 -25.88 -36.65 1.01
C GLU A 137 -25.71 -38.17 1.19
N LYS A 138 -24.53 -38.64 1.60
CA LYS A 138 -24.32 -40.06 1.93
C LYS A 138 -25.25 -40.54 3.03
N SER A 139 -25.35 -39.79 4.13
CA SER A 139 -26.26 -40.14 5.24
C SER A 139 -27.73 -40.14 4.80
N ARG A 140 -28.15 -39.21 3.92
CA ARG A 140 -29.51 -39.22 3.35
C ARG A 140 -29.77 -40.50 2.54
N GLN A 141 -28.81 -40.92 1.71
CA GLN A 141 -28.95 -42.15 0.92
C GLN A 141 -29.01 -43.40 1.80
N GLU A 142 -28.22 -43.45 2.88
CA GLU A 142 -28.27 -44.53 3.86
C GLU A 142 -29.61 -44.58 4.60
N LEU A 143 -30.11 -43.43 5.06
CA LEU A 143 -31.43 -43.32 5.69
C LEU A 143 -32.55 -43.82 4.78
N GLU A 144 -32.49 -43.49 3.48
CA GLU A 144 -33.46 -43.96 2.49
C GLU A 144 -33.39 -45.48 2.31
N ARG A 145 -32.19 -46.07 2.24
CA ARG A 145 -32.03 -47.54 2.19
C ARG A 145 -32.58 -48.21 3.44
N THR A 146 -32.27 -47.68 4.63
CA THR A 146 -32.77 -48.21 5.90
C THR A 146 -34.29 -48.12 5.95
N ARG A 147 -34.88 -47.01 5.48
CA ARG A 147 -36.33 -46.83 5.40
C ARG A 147 -36.99 -47.91 4.53
N GLN A 148 -36.43 -48.18 3.35
CA GLN A 148 -36.94 -49.24 2.46
C GLN A 148 -36.85 -50.63 3.08
N ILE A 149 -35.79 -50.93 3.83
CA ILE A 149 -35.66 -52.21 4.55
C ILE A 149 -36.73 -52.34 5.63
N ILE A 150 -36.96 -51.27 6.42
CA ILE A 150 -38.00 -51.26 7.46
C ILE A 150 -39.39 -51.46 6.84
N GLU A 151 -39.68 -50.81 5.73
CA GLU A 151 -40.95 -50.95 5.03
C GLU A 151 -41.19 -52.37 4.51
N LYS A 152 -40.18 -53.00 3.89
CA LYS A 152 -40.23 -54.41 3.48
C LYS A 152 -40.42 -55.36 4.66
N SER A 153 -39.70 -55.15 5.76
CA SER A 153 -39.85 -55.98 6.97
C SER A 153 -41.27 -55.90 7.53
N ARG A 154 -41.84 -54.70 7.61
CA ARG A 154 -43.23 -54.50 8.05
C ARG A 154 -44.23 -55.25 7.18
N GLN A 155 -44.03 -55.24 5.85
CA GLN A 155 -44.90 -55.96 4.92
C GLN A 155 -44.85 -57.48 5.17
N VAL A 156 -43.65 -58.02 5.39
CA VAL A 156 -43.46 -59.45 5.72
C VAL A 156 -44.15 -59.80 7.05
N ASP A 157 -44.02 -58.95 8.07
CA ASP A 157 -44.67 -59.17 9.36
C ASP A 157 -46.20 -59.24 9.22
N ILE A 158 -46.79 -58.33 8.44
CA ILE A 158 -48.23 -58.33 8.11
C ILE A 158 -48.64 -59.64 7.42
N GLU A 159 -47.89 -60.08 6.40
CA GLU A 159 -48.18 -61.33 5.68
C GLU A 159 -48.08 -62.58 6.57
N ILE A 160 -47.12 -62.62 7.49
CA ILE A 160 -46.98 -63.72 8.47
C ILE A 160 -48.21 -63.77 9.37
N GLU A 161 -48.68 -62.61 9.84
CA GLU A 161 -49.82 -62.50 10.75
C GLU A 161 -51.14 -62.91 10.06
N GLU A 162 -51.33 -62.52 8.80
CA GLU A 162 -52.44 -62.98 7.97
C GLU A 162 -52.43 -64.50 7.75
N LYS A 163 -51.27 -65.09 7.40
CA LYS A 163 -51.15 -66.55 7.23
C LYS A 163 -51.42 -67.32 8.52
N ARG A 164 -51.02 -66.79 9.68
CA ARG A 164 -51.33 -67.38 10.98
C ARG A 164 -52.83 -67.34 11.29
N ARG A 165 -53.52 -66.25 10.98
CA ARG A 165 -54.99 -66.15 11.10
C ARG A 165 -55.73 -67.13 10.18
N VAL A 166 -55.24 -67.37 8.97
CA VAL A 166 -55.84 -68.30 8.01
C VAL A 166 -55.65 -69.76 8.42
N ARG A 167 -54.49 -70.13 9.00
CA ARG A 167 -54.21 -71.50 9.47
C ARG A 167 -54.83 -71.86 10.82
N GLY A 168 -55.28 -70.88 11.60
CA GLY A 168 -55.91 -71.08 12.91
C GLY A 168 -57.45 -71.16 12.89
N ARG A 169 -58.06 -71.10 11.70
CA ARG A 169 -59.49 -71.36 11.45
C ARG A 169 -59.66 -72.70 10.77
#